data_AF-A0A6G9H1E0-F1
#
_entry.id   AF-A0A6G9H1E0-F1
#
_cell.length_a   1.000
_cell.length_b   1.000
_cell.length_c   1.000
_cell.angle_alpha   90.00
_cell.angle_beta   90.00
_cell.angle_gamma   90.00
#
_symmetry.space_group_name_H-M   'P 1'
#
loop_
_entity.id
_entity.type
_entity.pdbx_description
1 polymer ?
#
loop_
_entity_poly.entity_id
_entity_poly.type
_entity_poly.pdbx_seq_one_letter_code
_entity_poly.pdbx_strand_id
1 'polypeptide(L)'
;MSRDDDLTARAAEPDFWPLYLFDDHAMEAYEEARENEEEEGEEAEDEVLRAAFWLDHDLGLELEFEPGVAYVNLAVRSPRTAEAETVGWDDLAHFHPHVMPWSELDLLCRAAALHNPALRHPGPMLALLLRFAFLTENENLDAVTPLANAAFAAVRPAATDKPAAPGALAAIRSETRDWFDLRDLRSTGIEWRTRPDGHRAVTQHDRDGLPLYSLREPESKEFPFAAWSALLARATDRLTSIRTNPALHTPDVQSSLNLCTQPNGHHHLAPLASALSRAGFDHPTLLRALSQPIASAEAAWAVETLAGLEQGELIATWHGPSPLAGSSSWRLTLTLPAAGHPWRFAQDFAAELSTALQTADLGRAETGGSTSVKNEHGSYVHHSDRLDVLIRDDLPAGVQLISQLLHHHQAAKSATLKHTEPPYTPIPLPTPTP
;
A
#
# COMPACT_ATOMS: atom_id res chain seq x y z
N MET A 1 9.17 -4.07 -28.59
CA MET A 1 9.08 -4.32 -27.14
C MET A 1 7.61 -4.37 -26.81
N SER A 2 7.13 -5.36 -26.05
CA SER A 2 5.73 -5.41 -25.62
C SER A 2 5.47 -4.16 -24.78
N ARG A 3 4.43 -3.39 -25.08
CA ARG A 3 3.95 -2.24 -24.28
C ARG A 3 3.39 -2.64 -22.90
N ASP A 4 3.62 -3.88 -22.46
CA ASP A 4 2.91 -4.50 -21.33
C ASP A 4 3.64 -4.32 -19.99
N ASP A 5 4.81 -3.67 -19.96
CA ASP A 5 5.66 -3.53 -18.77
C ASP A 5 6.24 -2.11 -18.58
N ASP A 6 5.70 -1.11 -19.28
CA ASP A 6 6.22 0.27 -19.27
C ASP A 6 6.14 0.87 -17.85
N LEU A 7 5.08 0.56 -17.10
CA LEU A 7 4.93 1.00 -15.71
C LEU A 7 5.97 0.37 -14.77
N THR A 8 6.28 -0.92 -14.95
CA THR A 8 7.32 -1.61 -14.15
C THR A 8 8.70 -1.01 -14.41
N ALA A 9 8.98 -0.61 -15.65
CA ALA A 9 10.22 0.07 -16.00
C ALA A 9 10.29 1.49 -15.41
N ARG A 10 9.21 2.28 -15.56
CA ARG A 10 9.09 3.62 -14.98
C ARG A 10 9.23 3.62 -13.46
N ALA A 11 8.81 2.53 -12.80
CA ALA A 11 8.89 2.41 -11.34
C ALA A 11 10.30 2.48 -10.74
N ALA A 12 11.36 2.34 -11.55
CA ALA A 12 12.73 2.52 -11.12
C ALA A 12 13.18 4.00 -11.10
N GLU A 13 12.39 4.91 -11.70
CA GLU A 13 12.73 6.31 -11.81
C GLU A 13 12.43 7.09 -10.51
N PRO A 14 13.24 8.11 -10.15
CA PRO A 14 13.13 8.75 -8.83
C PRO A 14 11.80 9.48 -8.58
N ASP A 15 11.21 10.05 -9.62
CA ASP A 15 9.98 10.84 -9.60
C ASP A 15 8.71 9.98 -9.72
N PHE A 16 8.84 8.73 -10.18
CA PHE A 16 7.69 7.84 -10.38
C PHE A 16 6.89 7.63 -9.09
N TRP A 17 7.53 7.30 -7.97
CA TRP A 17 6.79 6.93 -6.77
C TRP A 17 6.04 8.11 -6.13
N PRO A 18 6.62 9.32 -6.04
CA PRO A 18 5.85 10.52 -5.70
C PRO A 18 4.63 10.72 -6.60
N LEU A 19 4.77 10.63 -7.92
CA LEU A 19 3.66 10.75 -8.88
C LEU A 19 2.61 9.66 -8.68
N TYR A 20 3.06 8.40 -8.63
CA TYR A 20 2.19 7.25 -8.43
C TYR A 20 1.45 7.35 -7.10
N LEU A 21 2.01 7.95 -6.05
CA LEU A 21 1.35 8.14 -4.76
C LEU A 21 0.53 9.44 -4.66
N PHE A 22 0.42 10.19 -5.76
CA PHE A 22 -0.26 11.48 -5.82
C PHE A 22 0.28 12.50 -4.82
N ASP A 23 1.60 12.59 -4.69
CA ASP A 23 2.24 13.66 -3.95
C ASP A 23 1.98 15.01 -4.63
N ASP A 24 1.34 15.95 -3.91
CA ASP A 24 0.91 17.24 -4.47
C ASP A 24 2.04 17.99 -5.20
N HIS A 25 3.26 17.99 -4.64
CA HIS A 25 4.40 18.67 -5.25
C HIS A 25 4.89 17.97 -6.52
N ALA A 26 4.88 16.64 -6.52
CA ALA A 26 5.22 15.88 -7.71
C ALA A 26 4.19 16.09 -8.82
N MET A 27 2.89 16.09 -8.47
CA MET A 27 1.79 16.33 -9.39
C MET A 27 1.86 17.73 -9.99
N GLU A 28 2.04 18.78 -9.16
CA GLU A 28 2.22 20.16 -9.61
C GLU A 28 3.44 20.29 -10.53
N ALA A 29 4.58 19.67 -10.17
CA ALA A 29 5.77 19.70 -11.02
C ALA A 29 5.58 18.97 -12.37
N TYR A 30 4.78 17.90 -12.40
CA TYR A 30 4.46 17.18 -13.63
C TYR A 30 3.52 18.00 -14.53
N GLU A 31 2.49 18.61 -13.96
CA GLU A 31 1.58 19.51 -14.67
C GLU A 31 2.34 20.71 -15.26
N GLU A 32 3.22 21.36 -14.48
CA GLU A 32 4.07 22.45 -14.97
C GLU A 32 4.99 22.00 -16.11
N ALA A 33 5.60 20.82 -16.01
CA ALA A 33 6.45 20.29 -17.08
C ALA A 33 5.64 20.07 -18.37
N ARG A 34 4.44 19.48 -18.24
CA ARG A 34 3.52 19.22 -19.35
C ARG A 34 3.03 20.51 -20.02
N GLU A 35 2.69 21.53 -19.24
CA GLU A 35 2.27 22.85 -19.76
C GLU A 35 3.40 23.54 -20.54
N ASN A 36 4.65 23.43 -20.07
CA ASN A 36 5.81 23.99 -20.78
C ASN A 36 6.04 23.30 -22.14
N GLU A 37 5.86 21.98 -22.24
CA GLU A 37 5.96 21.23 -23.51
C GLU A 37 4.88 21.69 -24.52
N GLU A 38 3.64 21.90 -24.05
CA GLU A 38 2.56 22.46 -24.88
C GLU A 38 2.88 23.88 -25.39
N GLU A 39 3.48 24.73 -24.54
CA GLU A 39 3.89 26.09 -24.92
C GLU A 39 5.02 26.09 -25.97
N GLU A 40 5.91 25.10 -25.93
CA GLU A 40 6.99 24.91 -26.92
C GLU A 40 6.48 24.33 -28.25
N GLY A 41 5.19 24.01 -28.35
CA GLY A 41 4.54 23.50 -29.55
C GLY A 41 4.73 22.00 -29.76
N GLU A 42 5.15 21.29 -28.71
CA GLU A 42 5.12 19.83 -28.66
C GLU A 42 3.70 19.40 -28.21
N GLU A 43 3.11 18.42 -28.88
CA GLU A 43 1.85 17.83 -28.40
C GLU A 43 2.19 17.00 -27.16
N ALA A 44 1.85 17.48 -25.97
CA ALA A 44 1.96 16.68 -24.75
C ALA A 44 1.03 15.47 -24.88
N GLU A 45 1.57 14.31 -25.24
CA GLU A 45 0.82 13.06 -25.27
C GLU A 45 0.46 12.68 -23.84
N ASP A 46 -0.82 12.39 -23.58
CA ASP A 46 -1.25 11.87 -22.27
C ASP A 46 -0.48 10.57 -21.98
N GLU A 47 0.41 10.61 -20.99
CA GLU A 47 1.20 9.47 -20.58
C GLU A 47 0.27 8.42 -19.93
N VAL A 48 0.12 7.26 -20.56
CA VAL A 48 -0.62 6.12 -19.99
C VAL A 48 0.34 4.97 -19.78
N LEU A 49 0.64 4.69 -18.52
CA LEU A 49 1.58 3.66 -18.12
C LEU A 49 0.82 2.38 -17.74
N ARG A 50 1.28 1.23 -18.27
CA ARG A 50 0.64 -0.07 -18.03
C ARG A 50 1.61 -1.11 -17.50
N ALA A 51 1.13 -1.96 -16.60
CA ALA A 51 1.78 -3.21 -16.20
C ALA A 51 0.78 -4.37 -16.23
N ALA A 52 1.20 -5.50 -16.77
CA ALA A 52 0.42 -6.73 -16.76
C ALA A 52 1.08 -7.83 -15.93
N PHE A 53 0.35 -8.34 -14.94
CA PHE A 53 0.78 -9.40 -14.03
C PHE A 53 0.03 -10.71 -14.32
N TRP A 54 0.61 -11.51 -15.22
CA TRP A 54 0.02 -12.77 -15.69
C TRP A 54 0.20 -13.92 -14.70
N LEU A 55 -0.87 -14.69 -14.49
CA LEU A 55 -0.86 -15.94 -13.73
C LEU A 55 -1.02 -17.16 -14.66
N ASP A 56 -1.55 -16.95 -15.87
CA ASP A 56 -1.65 -17.93 -16.94
C ASP A 56 -1.86 -17.24 -18.30
N HIS A 57 -1.99 -18.02 -19.38
CA HIS A 57 -2.42 -17.50 -20.68
C HIS A 57 -3.75 -16.75 -20.56
N ASP A 58 -3.71 -15.44 -20.83
CA ASP A 58 -4.85 -14.50 -20.82
C ASP A 58 -5.59 -14.39 -19.47
N LEU A 59 -4.97 -14.79 -18.36
CA LEU A 59 -5.50 -14.65 -17.00
C LEU A 59 -4.48 -13.93 -16.12
N GLY A 60 -4.84 -12.73 -15.66
CA GLY A 60 -3.92 -11.88 -14.91
C GLY A 60 -4.57 -10.60 -14.43
N LEU A 61 -3.75 -9.72 -13.87
CA LEU A 61 -4.11 -8.36 -13.51
C LEU A 61 -3.48 -7.37 -14.48
N GLU A 62 -4.22 -6.34 -14.84
CA GLU A 62 -3.72 -5.20 -15.60
C GLU A 62 -3.85 -3.96 -14.71
N LEU A 63 -2.75 -3.23 -14.57
CA LEU A 63 -2.68 -1.97 -13.84
C LEU A 63 -2.40 -0.85 -14.84
N GLU A 64 -3.23 0.16 -14.83
CA GLU A 64 -3.10 1.37 -15.65
C GLU A 64 -2.93 2.58 -14.74
N PHE A 65 -2.00 3.45 -15.09
CA PHE A 65 -1.73 4.70 -14.38
C PHE A 65 -1.63 5.84 -15.40
N GLU A 66 -2.44 6.87 -15.17
CA GLU A 66 -2.50 8.10 -15.96
C GLU A 66 -2.12 9.27 -15.04
N PRO A 67 -0.84 9.70 -15.03
CA PRO A 67 -0.39 10.76 -14.13
C PRO A 67 -1.12 12.08 -14.37
N GLY A 68 -1.40 12.44 -15.63
CA GLY A 68 -2.03 13.71 -15.99
C GLY A 68 -3.44 13.95 -15.43
N VAL A 69 -4.10 12.90 -14.94
CA VAL A 69 -5.44 13.00 -14.32
C VAL A 69 -5.48 12.36 -12.92
N ALA A 70 -4.31 12.05 -12.34
CA ALA A 70 -4.18 11.36 -11.06
C ALA A 70 -5.08 10.10 -10.97
N TYR A 71 -5.04 9.25 -12.00
CA TYR A 71 -5.94 8.09 -12.11
C TYR A 71 -5.17 6.77 -12.17
N VAL A 72 -5.56 5.82 -11.33
CA VAL A 72 -4.99 4.46 -11.33
C VAL A 72 -6.12 3.44 -11.36
N ASN A 73 -6.15 2.58 -12.37
CA ASN A 73 -7.16 1.53 -12.54
C ASN A 73 -6.55 0.15 -12.42
N LEU A 74 -7.18 -0.71 -11.61
CA LEU A 74 -6.86 -2.14 -11.54
C LEU A 74 -7.98 -2.93 -12.21
N ALA A 75 -7.61 -3.79 -13.16
CA ALA A 75 -8.52 -4.66 -13.88
C ALA A 75 -8.07 -6.12 -13.84
N VAL A 76 -9.02 -7.03 -13.96
CA VAL A 76 -8.77 -8.47 -14.17
C VAL A 76 -8.96 -8.82 -15.63
N ARG A 77 -7.96 -9.46 -16.22
CA ARG A 77 -8.07 -10.08 -17.54
C ARG A 77 -8.46 -11.54 -17.37
N SER A 78 -9.45 -12.01 -18.13
CA SER A 78 -9.86 -13.41 -18.13
C SER A 78 -10.00 -13.93 -19.56
N PRO A 79 -9.73 -15.23 -19.84
CA PRO A 79 -10.00 -15.83 -21.14
C PRO A 79 -11.49 -15.81 -21.54
N ARG A 80 -12.39 -15.51 -20.59
CA ARG A 80 -13.84 -15.43 -20.82
C ARG A 80 -14.29 -14.07 -21.37
N THR A 81 -13.46 -13.04 -21.26
CA THR A 81 -13.78 -11.69 -21.68
C THR A 81 -12.79 -11.20 -22.72
N ALA A 82 -13.27 -10.37 -23.65
CA ALA A 82 -12.42 -9.81 -24.70
C ALA A 82 -11.53 -8.68 -24.19
N GLU A 83 -11.97 -8.02 -23.12
CA GLU A 83 -11.34 -6.86 -22.48
C GLU A 83 -11.14 -7.13 -20.99
N ALA A 84 -10.18 -6.44 -20.38
CA ALA A 84 -9.98 -6.49 -18.94
C ALA A 84 -11.14 -5.78 -18.23
N GLU A 85 -11.61 -6.35 -17.13
CA GLU A 85 -12.74 -5.83 -16.36
C GLU A 85 -12.23 -5.13 -15.08
N THR A 86 -12.59 -3.87 -14.87
CA THR A 86 -12.19 -3.10 -13.68
C THR A 86 -12.65 -3.77 -12.39
N VAL A 87 -11.73 -3.86 -11.43
CA VAL A 87 -12.00 -4.38 -10.06
C VAL A 87 -11.88 -3.29 -9.00
N GLY A 88 -11.22 -2.18 -9.30
CA GLY A 88 -11.13 -0.98 -8.46
C GLY A 88 -10.26 0.10 -9.10
N TRP A 89 -10.37 1.33 -8.61
CA TRP A 89 -9.57 2.46 -9.07
C TRP A 89 -9.28 3.45 -7.94
N ASP A 90 -8.37 4.39 -8.19
CA ASP A 90 -8.00 5.49 -7.31
C ASP A 90 -7.86 6.76 -8.16
N ASP A 91 -8.72 7.76 -7.92
CA ASP A 91 -8.85 9.01 -8.69
C ASP A 91 -8.85 10.26 -7.78
N LEU A 92 -8.43 10.11 -6.51
CA LEU A 92 -8.49 11.12 -5.45
C LEU A 92 -9.89 11.63 -5.04
N ALA A 93 -10.95 11.29 -5.77
CA ALA A 93 -12.27 11.88 -5.59
C ALA A 93 -13.36 10.84 -5.24
N HIS A 94 -13.48 9.80 -6.05
CA HIS A 94 -14.44 8.70 -5.95
C HIS A 94 -13.72 7.36 -6.00
N PHE A 95 -12.68 7.22 -5.18
CA PHE A 95 -11.77 6.08 -5.20
C PHE A 95 -12.42 4.80 -4.67
N HIS A 96 -12.16 3.65 -5.30
CA HIS A 96 -12.55 2.29 -4.87
C HIS A 96 -11.32 1.37 -4.69
N PRO A 97 -10.39 1.69 -3.78
CA PRO A 97 -9.11 1.00 -3.65
C PRO A 97 -9.25 -0.32 -2.89
N HIS A 98 -10.34 -0.58 -2.16
CA HIS A 98 -10.42 -1.73 -1.28
C HIS A 98 -10.87 -3.00 -2.03
N VAL A 99 -10.01 -3.50 -2.91
CA VAL A 99 -10.31 -4.63 -3.82
C VAL A 99 -10.11 -5.97 -3.12
N MET A 100 -9.01 -6.12 -2.39
CA MET A 100 -8.58 -7.40 -1.84
C MET A 100 -7.96 -7.30 -0.43
N PRO A 101 -8.16 -8.31 0.43
CA PRO A 101 -7.41 -8.40 1.68
C PRO A 101 -5.94 -8.72 1.38
N TRP A 102 -5.05 -8.40 2.32
CA TRP A 102 -3.61 -8.70 2.20
C TRP A 102 -3.30 -10.14 1.79
N SER A 103 -3.98 -11.11 2.39
CA SER A 103 -3.83 -12.53 2.08
C SER A 103 -4.04 -12.86 0.58
N GLU A 104 -5.03 -12.23 -0.08
CA GLU A 104 -5.24 -12.40 -1.52
C GLU A 104 -4.12 -11.72 -2.35
N LEU A 105 -3.67 -10.53 -1.95
CA LEU A 105 -2.56 -9.84 -2.63
C LEU A 105 -1.26 -10.67 -2.61
N ASP A 106 -0.83 -11.11 -1.43
CA ASP A 106 0.41 -11.90 -1.30
C ASP A 106 0.30 -13.25 -2.06
N LEU A 107 -0.88 -13.90 -2.06
CA LEU A 107 -1.13 -15.08 -2.89
C LEU A 107 -0.93 -14.80 -4.39
N LEU A 108 -1.53 -13.72 -4.90
CA LEU A 108 -1.45 -13.33 -6.31
C LEU A 108 -0.01 -12.97 -6.70
N CYS A 109 0.73 -12.24 -5.87
CA CYS A 109 2.13 -11.90 -6.14
C CYS A 109 3.04 -13.15 -6.16
N ARG A 110 2.85 -14.10 -5.24
CA ARG A 110 3.57 -15.37 -5.27
C ARG A 110 3.30 -16.14 -6.56
N ALA A 111 2.02 -16.25 -6.95
CA ALA A 111 1.63 -16.96 -8.17
C ALA A 111 2.20 -16.31 -9.44
N ALA A 112 2.16 -14.99 -9.53
CA ALA A 112 2.73 -14.23 -10.65
C ALA A 112 4.25 -14.42 -10.73
N ALA A 113 4.98 -14.38 -9.61
CA ALA A 113 6.42 -14.64 -9.58
C ALA A 113 6.78 -16.09 -9.99
N LEU A 114 5.91 -17.06 -9.69
CA LEU A 114 6.07 -18.44 -10.19
C LEU A 114 5.78 -18.55 -11.69
N HIS A 115 4.87 -17.74 -12.23
CA HIS A 115 4.54 -17.70 -13.66
C HIS A 115 5.62 -17.00 -14.49
N ASN A 116 6.02 -15.80 -14.07
CA ASN A 116 7.04 -15.01 -14.74
C ASN A 116 8.27 -14.87 -13.83
N PRO A 117 9.37 -15.60 -14.11
CA PRO A 117 10.58 -15.52 -13.31
C PRO A 117 11.19 -14.12 -13.28
N ALA A 118 10.93 -13.22 -14.22
CA ALA A 118 11.42 -11.84 -14.16
C ALA A 118 10.81 -11.07 -12.97
N LEU A 119 9.59 -11.43 -12.56
CA LEU A 119 8.95 -10.87 -11.37
C LEU A 119 9.53 -11.53 -10.12
N ARG A 120 9.95 -10.69 -9.17
CA ARG A 120 10.31 -11.11 -7.82
C ARG A 120 9.16 -10.85 -6.87
N HIS A 121 9.09 -11.66 -5.82
CA HIS A 121 8.19 -11.45 -4.70
C HIS A 121 8.99 -11.55 -3.39
N PRO A 122 8.85 -10.62 -2.43
CA PRO A 122 8.26 -9.29 -2.62
C PRO A 122 9.01 -8.48 -3.69
N GLY A 123 8.32 -7.58 -4.39
CA GLY A 123 8.87 -6.85 -5.54
C GLY A 123 7.90 -5.84 -6.16
N PRO A 124 8.10 -5.44 -7.43
CA PRO A 124 7.33 -4.36 -8.07
C PRO A 124 5.82 -4.55 -8.04
N MET A 125 5.34 -5.76 -8.36
CA MET A 125 3.91 -6.07 -8.31
C MET A 125 3.33 -5.81 -6.91
N LEU A 126 4.01 -6.26 -5.86
CA LEU A 126 3.54 -6.03 -4.49
C LEU A 126 3.51 -4.54 -4.17
N ALA A 127 4.59 -3.81 -4.47
CA ALA A 127 4.68 -2.37 -4.19
C ALA A 127 3.58 -1.55 -4.89
N LEU A 128 3.29 -1.86 -6.16
CA LEU A 128 2.26 -1.19 -6.94
C LEU A 128 0.85 -1.53 -6.43
N LEU A 129 0.58 -2.81 -6.18
CA LEU A 129 -0.76 -3.29 -5.83
C LEU A 129 -1.12 -3.14 -4.35
N LEU A 130 -0.18 -2.76 -3.47
CA LEU A 130 -0.46 -2.34 -2.09
C LEU A 130 -1.55 -1.26 -2.03
N ARG A 131 -1.62 -0.37 -3.04
CA ARG A 131 -2.69 0.62 -3.21
C ARG A 131 -4.09 0.00 -3.11
N PHE A 132 -4.26 -1.21 -3.66
CA PHE A 132 -5.54 -1.90 -3.81
C PHE A 132 -5.82 -2.95 -2.72
N ALA A 133 -4.93 -3.08 -1.75
CA ALA A 133 -5.07 -4.02 -0.65
C ALA A 133 -5.41 -3.31 0.66
N PHE A 134 -6.11 -4.03 1.53
CA PHE A 134 -6.46 -3.60 2.88
C PHE A 134 -6.21 -4.69 3.91
N LEU A 135 -6.05 -4.26 5.17
CA LEU A 135 -5.88 -5.15 6.31
C LEU A 135 -7.24 -5.42 6.96
N THR A 136 -7.45 -6.67 7.34
CA THR A 136 -8.62 -7.14 8.08
C THR A 136 -8.18 -7.73 9.41
N GLU A 137 -9.13 -8.03 10.30
CA GLU A 137 -8.85 -8.52 11.67
C GLU A 137 -7.98 -9.78 11.71
N ASN A 138 -8.00 -10.58 10.65
CA ASN A 138 -7.28 -11.84 10.58
C ASN A 138 -5.85 -11.69 10.05
N GLU A 139 -5.43 -10.50 9.64
CA GLU A 139 -4.13 -10.30 9.00
C GLU A 139 -3.02 -10.17 10.05
N ASN A 140 -1.94 -10.94 9.85
CA ASN A 140 -0.78 -10.96 10.75
C ASN A 140 0.26 -9.91 10.32
N LEU A 141 0.41 -8.85 11.11
CA LEU A 141 1.38 -7.79 10.82
C LEU A 141 2.83 -8.28 10.79
N ASP A 142 3.16 -9.32 11.55
CA ASP A 142 4.50 -9.93 11.59
C ASP A 142 4.87 -10.51 10.22
N ALA A 143 3.87 -10.94 9.43
CA ALA A 143 4.06 -11.40 8.06
C ALA A 143 3.98 -10.25 7.04
N VAL A 144 3.07 -9.29 7.25
CA VAL A 144 2.81 -8.18 6.32
C VAL A 144 4.00 -7.23 6.23
N THR A 145 4.48 -6.74 7.37
CA THR A 145 5.45 -5.64 7.42
C THR A 145 6.78 -5.98 6.72
N PRO A 146 7.37 -7.16 6.89
CA PRO A 146 8.60 -7.53 6.18
C PRO A 146 8.43 -7.58 4.66
N LEU A 147 7.30 -8.09 4.16
CA LEU A 147 7.02 -8.18 2.73
C LEU A 147 6.81 -6.79 2.12
N ALA A 148 6.01 -5.93 2.76
CA ALA A 148 5.80 -4.55 2.31
C ALA A 148 7.11 -3.75 2.27
N ASN A 149 7.90 -3.81 3.35
CA ASN A 149 9.22 -3.15 3.41
C ASN A 149 10.15 -3.62 2.29
N ALA A 150 10.22 -4.93 2.06
CA ALA A 150 11.08 -5.49 1.01
C ALA A 150 10.59 -5.15 -0.40
N ALA A 151 9.27 -5.05 -0.63
CA ALA A 151 8.73 -4.61 -1.92
C ALA A 151 9.11 -3.17 -2.23
N PHE A 152 8.89 -2.24 -1.30
CA PHE A 152 9.29 -0.83 -1.49
C PHE A 152 10.82 -0.68 -1.63
N ALA A 153 11.60 -1.49 -0.92
CA ALA A 153 13.05 -1.51 -1.08
C ALA A 153 13.51 -2.02 -2.46
N ALA A 154 12.76 -2.94 -3.07
CA ALA A 154 13.11 -3.54 -4.36
C ALA A 154 12.90 -2.58 -5.55
N VAL A 155 11.99 -1.61 -5.41
CA VAL A 155 11.59 -0.69 -6.50
C VAL A 155 12.22 0.68 -6.40
N ARG A 156 12.73 1.08 -5.24
CA ARG A 156 13.35 2.40 -5.09
C ARG A 156 14.85 2.34 -5.35
N PRO A 157 15.43 3.38 -5.99
CA PRO A 157 16.88 3.56 -6.04
C PRO A 157 17.46 3.45 -4.63
N ALA A 158 18.57 2.73 -4.48
CA ALA A 158 19.29 2.67 -3.20
C ALA A 158 19.57 4.10 -2.76
N ALA A 159 18.95 4.52 -1.64
CA ALA A 159 19.13 5.86 -1.10
C ALA A 159 20.63 6.17 -1.03
N THR A 160 21.03 7.27 -1.66
CA THR A 160 22.40 7.77 -1.69
C THR A 160 23.01 7.76 -0.28
N ASP A 161 24.02 6.90 -0.06
CA ASP A 161 25.12 6.98 0.89
C ASP A 161 24.89 7.57 2.29
N LYS A 162 23.74 7.31 2.93
CA LYS A 162 23.68 7.35 4.40
C LYS A 162 23.48 5.94 4.94
N PRO A 163 24.55 5.30 5.45
CA PRO A 163 24.42 4.00 6.06
C PRO A 163 23.47 4.10 7.27
N ALA A 164 22.43 3.28 7.27
CA ALA A 164 21.72 2.95 8.51
C ALA A 164 22.77 2.41 9.49
N ALA A 165 22.79 2.94 10.72
CA ALA A 165 23.76 2.54 11.72
C ALA A 165 23.68 1.00 11.97
N PRO A 166 24.82 0.29 12.09
CA PRO A 166 24.81 -1.14 12.38
C PRO A 166 24.10 -1.39 13.73
N GLY A 167 23.00 -2.15 13.71
CA GLY A 167 22.21 -2.46 14.91
C GLY A 167 20.91 -1.66 15.07
N ALA A 168 20.56 -0.79 14.12
CA ALA A 168 19.17 -0.33 14.01
C ALA A 168 18.29 -1.52 13.62
N LEU A 169 17.34 -1.90 14.48
CA LEU A 169 16.11 -2.57 14.02
C LEU A 169 15.69 -1.84 12.75
N ALA A 170 15.51 -2.56 11.64
CA ALA A 170 15.15 -1.96 10.36
C ALA A 170 14.01 -0.95 10.60
N ALA A 171 14.34 0.34 10.58
CA ALA A 171 13.34 1.38 10.80
C ALA A 171 12.27 1.14 9.75
N ILE A 172 11.00 1.09 10.19
CA ILE A 172 9.88 0.91 9.25
C ILE A 172 10.00 2.01 8.20
N ARG A 173 9.92 1.62 6.94
CA ARG A 173 9.89 2.58 5.84
C ARG A 173 8.67 3.48 5.99
N SER A 174 8.84 4.79 5.78
CA SER A 174 7.72 5.73 5.88
C SER A 174 6.57 5.29 4.97
N GLU A 175 6.87 4.77 3.77
CA GLU A 175 5.87 4.28 2.82
C GLU A 175 5.07 3.09 3.37
N THR A 176 5.72 2.17 4.09
CA THR A 176 5.04 1.04 4.74
C THR A 176 4.13 1.52 5.86
N ARG A 177 4.57 2.51 6.66
CA ARG A 177 3.77 3.10 7.73
C ARG A 177 2.60 3.90 7.15
N ASP A 178 2.84 4.72 6.13
CA ASP A 178 1.84 5.51 5.40
C ASP A 178 0.77 4.62 4.78
N TRP A 179 1.18 3.54 4.11
CA TRP A 179 0.25 2.54 3.58
C TRP A 179 -0.59 1.91 4.69
N PHE A 180 0.05 1.46 5.77
CA PHE A 180 -0.63 0.86 6.92
C PHE A 180 -1.69 1.81 7.48
N ASP A 181 -1.34 3.06 7.76
CA ASP A 181 -2.27 4.04 8.32
C ASP A 181 -3.47 4.32 7.40
N LEU A 182 -3.29 4.18 6.08
CA LEU A 182 -4.32 4.40 5.06
C LEU A 182 -5.19 3.18 4.76
N ARG A 183 -4.70 1.97 5.03
CA ARG A 183 -5.30 0.71 4.58
C ARG A 183 -5.62 -0.27 5.70
N ASP A 184 -5.40 0.14 6.95
CA ASP A 184 -5.83 -0.60 8.12
C ASP A 184 -7.34 -0.44 8.35
N LEU A 185 -8.11 -1.41 7.89
CA LEU A 185 -9.56 -1.49 8.11
C LEU A 185 -9.91 -2.44 9.27
N ARG A 186 -8.95 -2.82 10.10
CA ARG A 186 -9.24 -3.56 11.34
C ARG A 186 -10.14 -2.71 12.23
N SER A 187 -11.03 -3.39 12.94
CA SER A 187 -12.03 -2.81 13.84
C SER A 187 -13.08 -1.91 13.18
N THR A 188 -13.14 -1.88 11.84
CA THR A 188 -14.16 -1.11 11.09
C THR A 188 -15.40 -1.94 10.73
N GLY A 189 -15.58 -3.12 11.33
CA GLY A 189 -16.76 -3.96 11.11
C GLY A 189 -16.82 -4.65 9.74
N ILE A 190 -15.68 -4.91 9.12
CA ILE A 190 -15.57 -5.69 7.87
C ILE A 190 -15.97 -7.15 8.10
N GLU A 191 -16.89 -7.66 7.26
CA GLU A 191 -17.31 -9.06 7.25
C GLU A 191 -17.25 -9.62 5.82
N TRP A 192 -16.64 -10.80 5.67
CA TRP A 192 -16.66 -11.56 4.43
C TRP A 192 -17.87 -12.49 4.38
N ARG A 193 -18.59 -12.47 3.25
CA ARG A 193 -19.75 -13.33 3.01
C ARG A 193 -19.63 -14.05 1.68
N THR A 194 -20.26 -15.22 1.61
CA THR A 194 -20.39 -15.95 0.34
C THR A 194 -21.73 -15.59 -0.29
N ARG A 195 -21.68 -15.09 -1.53
CA ARG A 195 -22.84 -14.77 -2.35
C ARG A 195 -23.59 -16.04 -2.78
N PRO A 196 -24.86 -15.93 -3.24
CA PRO A 196 -25.61 -17.07 -3.77
C PRO A 196 -24.95 -17.79 -4.96
N ASP A 197 -24.11 -17.07 -5.72
CA ASP A 197 -23.32 -17.60 -6.84
C ASP A 197 -22.00 -18.30 -6.38
N GLY A 198 -21.75 -18.35 -5.07
CA GLY A 198 -20.57 -18.99 -4.48
C GLY A 198 -19.33 -18.10 -4.38
N HIS A 199 -19.41 -16.84 -4.82
CA HIS A 199 -18.26 -15.92 -4.79
C HIS A 199 -18.18 -15.16 -3.47
N ARG A 200 -16.95 -14.82 -3.03
CA ARG A 200 -16.72 -14.03 -1.80
C ARG A 200 -16.93 -12.55 -2.07
N ALA A 201 -17.78 -11.94 -1.26
CA ALA A 201 -18.03 -10.50 -1.20
C ALA A 201 -17.75 -9.97 0.21
N VAL A 202 -17.59 -8.65 0.32
CA VAL A 202 -17.26 -7.98 1.56
C VAL A 202 -18.34 -6.95 1.91
N THR A 203 -18.70 -6.87 3.18
CA THR A 203 -19.62 -5.87 3.73
C THR A 203 -18.99 -5.16 4.91
N GLN A 204 -19.36 -3.91 5.11
CA GLN A 204 -19.02 -3.15 6.31
C GLN A 204 -20.30 -2.81 7.08
N HIS A 205 -20.41 -3.28 8.33
CA HIS A 205 -21.60 -3.04 9.17
C HIS A 205 -21.53 -1.73 9.93
N ASP A 206 -20.32 -1.38 10.37
CA ASP A 206 -20.06 -0.16 11.11
C ASP A 206 -19.57 0.91 10.14
N ARG A 207 -20.34 1.99 9.99
CA ARG A 207 -19.93 3.14 9.17
C ARG A 207 -19.20 4.20 10.00
N ASP A 208 -19.05 3.97 11.30
CA ASP A 208 -18.29 4.83 12.19
C ASP A 208 -16.81 4.43 12.06
N GLY A 209 -16.13 5.03 11.08
CA GLY A 209 -14.71 4.77 10.83
C GLY A 209 -14.31 5.02 9.38
N LEU A 210 -13.20 4.39 8.97
CA LEU A 210 -12.78 4.33 7.58
C LEU A 210 -13.80 3.59 6.72
N PRO A 211 -14.46 4.25 5.75
CA PRO A 211 -15.44 3.60 4.90
C PRO A 211 -14.77 2.61 3.95
N LEU A 212 -15.41 1.46 3.77
CA LEU A 212 -15.05 0.45 2.79
C LEU A 212 -15.50 0.91 1.39
N TYR A 213 -14.63 1.63 0.70
CA TYR A 213 -14.80 1.91 -0.73
C TYR A 213 -14.41 0.71 -1.59
N SER A 214 -15.30 -0.28 -1.71
CA SER A 214 -15.07 -1.49 -2.50
C SER A 214 -16.18 -1.68 -3.53
N LEU A 215 -15.83 -2.13 -4.73
CA LEU A 215 -16.82 -2.64 -5.68
C LEU A 215 -17.29 -4.06 -5.32
N ARG A 216 -16.61 -4.75 -4.40
CA ARG A 216 -16.83 -6.16 -4.10
C ARG A 216 -17.95 -6.39 -3.06
N GLU A 217 -18.91 -5.49 -3.02
CA GLU A 217 -20.10 -5.61 -2.18
C GLU A 217 -21.05 -6.71 -2.69
N PRO A 218 -21.86 -7.35 -1.81
CA PRO A 218 -22.71 -8.48 -2.21
C PRO A 218 -23.73 -8.18 -3.30
N GLU A 219 -24.17 -6.92 -3.41
CA GLU A 219 -25.17 -6.50 -4.40
C GLU A 219 -24.54 -5.88 -5.66
N SER A 220 -23.21 -5.78 -5.70
CA SER A 220 -22.50 -5.21 -6.83
C SER A 220 -22.70 -6.04 -8.09
N LYS A 221 -22.97 -5.33 -9.19
CA LYS A 221 -23.03 -5.86 -10.55
C LYS A 221 -21.81 -5.48 -11.37
N GLU A 222 -21.00 -4.56 -10.86
CA GLU A 222 -19.82 -4.01 -11.55
C GLU A 222 -18.59 -4.88 -11.30
N PHE A 223 -18.48 -5.49 -10.12
CA PHE A 223 -17.33 -6.32 -9.79
C PHE A 223 -17.38 -7.68 -10.51
N PRO A 224 -16.32 -8.06 -11.25
CA PRO A 224 -16.27 -9.29 -12.03
C PRO A 224 -15.96 -10.53 -11.16
N PHE A 225 -16.89 -10.90 -10.27
CA PHE A 225 -16.72 -11.97 -9.27
C PHE A 225 -16.23 -13.31 -9.84
N ALA A 226 -16.72 -13.69 -11.02
CA ALA A 226 -16.36 -14.94 -11.67
C ALA A 226 -14.90 -14.93 -12.18
N ALA A 227 -14.47 -13.82 -12.79
CA ALA A 227 -13.09 -13.65 -13.26
C ALA A 227 -12.13 -13.58 -12.07
N TRP A 228 -12.46 -12.79 -11.03
CA TRP A 228 -11.66 -12.69 -9.81
C TRP A 228 -11.50 -14.04 -9.10
N SER A 229 -12.59 -14.81 -8.97
CA SER A 229 -12.53 -16.13 -8.34
C SER A 229 -11.70 -17.12 -9.15
N ALA A 230 -11.76 -17.05 -10.49
CA ALA A 230 -10.91 -17.87 -11.35
C ALA A 230 -9.42 -17.49 -11.21
N LEU A 231 -9.11 -16.20 -11.07
CA LEU A 231 -7.76 -15.70 -10.81
C LEU A 231 -7.22 -16.26 -9.49
N LEU A 232 -7.97 -16.15 -8.40
CA LEU A 232 -7.57 -16.67 -7.08
C LEU A 232 -7.41 -18.20 -7.09
N ALA A 233 -8.35 -18.92 -7.70
CA ALA A 233 -8.26 -20.39 -7.82
C ALA A 233 -7.00 -20.80 -8.58
N ARG A 234 -6.69 -20.10 -9.69
CA ARG A 234 -5.47 -20.37 -10.46
C ARG A 234 -4.20 -20.08 -9.65
N ALA A 235 -4.21 -19.01 -8.86
CA ALA A 235 -3.10 -18.69 -7.96
C ALA A 235 -2.85 -19.83 -6.96
N THR A 236 -3.91 -20.28 -6.27
CA THR A 236 -3.84 -21.40 -5.32
C THR A 236 -3.36 -22.69 -5.98
N ASP A 237 -3.90 -23.04 -7.15
CA ASP A 237 -3.52 -24.23 -7.90
C ASP A 237 -2.03 -24.20 -8.28
N ARG A 238 -1.54 -23.03 -8.71
CA ARG A 238 -0.13 -22.85 -9.10
C ARG A 238 0.81 -23.11 -7.92
N LEU A 239 0.55 -22.50 -6.76
CA LEU A 239 1.36 -22.75 -5.55
C LEU A 239 1.26 -24.21 -5.09
N THR A 240 0.06 -24.79 -5.10
CA THR A 240 -0.17 -26.18 -4.69
C THR A 240 0.55 -27.17 -5.62
N SER A 241 0.60 -26.89 -6.92
CA SER A 241 1.25 -27.76 -7.91
C SER A 241 2.75 -27.94 -7.65
N ILE A 242 3.44 -26.93 -7.10
CA ILE A 242 4.86 -27.01 -6.73
C ILE A 242 5.12 -28.20 -5.80
N ARG A 243 4.21 -28.42 -4.85
CA ARG A 243 4.32 -29.47 -3.83
C ARG A 243 4.23 -30.88 -4.39
N THR A 244 3.73 -31.03 -5.62
CA THR A 244 3.63 -32.34 -6.28
C THR A 244 4.92 -32.76 -6.96
N ASN A 245 5.95 -31.89 -7.00
CA ASN A 245 7.22 -32.20 -7.62
C ASN A 245 7.96 -33.31 -6.85
N PRO A 246 8.30 -34.46 -7.48
CA PRO A 246 8.96 -35.59 -6.82
C PRO A 246 10.30 -35.24 -6.14
N ALA A 247 11.01 -34.22 -6.62
CA ALA A 247 12.27 -33.77 -6.04
C ALA A 247 12.13 -33.37 -4.56
N LEU A 248 10.96 -32.83 -4.18
CA LEU A 248 10.66 -32.40 -2.80
C LEU A 248 10.54 -33.56 -1.81
N HIS A 249 10.32 -34.78 -2.31
CA HIS A 249 10.16 -35.98 -1.49
C HIS A 249 11.46 -36.77 -1.32
N THR A 250 12.57 -36.28 -1.86
CA THR A 250 13.87 -36.91 -1.61
C THR A 250 14.31 -36.67 -0.16
N PRO A 251 14.92 -37.65 0.53
CA PRO A 251 15.29 -37.51 1.95
C PRO A 251 16.20 -36.30 2.25
N ASP A 252 17.13 -35.99 1.35
CA ASP A 252 18.06 -34.85 1.47
C ASP A 252 17.32 -33.51 1.42
N VAL A 253 16.35 -33.38 0.50
CA VAL A 253 15.54 -32.16 0.38
C VAL A 253 14.64 -32.01 1.60
N GLN A 254 13.94 -33.07 2.02
CA GLN A 254 13.09 -33.02 3.22
C GLN A 254 13.88 -32.64 4.47
N SER A 255 15.06 -33.22 4.66
CA SER A 255 15.92 -32.90 5.80
C SER A 255 16.38 -31.44 5.78
N SER A 256 16.80 -30.94 4.62
CA SER A 256 17.23 -29.54 4.47
C SER A 256 16.06 -28.56 4.62
N LEU A 257 14.89 -28.93 4.11
CA LEU A 257 13.68 -28.13 4.17
C LEU A 257 13.19 -27.99 5.62
N ASN A 258 13.17 -29.08 6.40
CA ASN A 258 12.81 -29.07 7.82
C ASN A 258 13.73 -28.17 8.67
N LEU A 259 15.00 -28.03 8.30
CA LEU A 259 15.91 -27.08 8.95
C LEU A 259 15.56 -25.63 8.59
N CYS A 260 15.15 -25.39 7.35
CA CYS A 260 14.72 -24.06 6.91
C CYS A 260 13.41 -23.61 7.56
N THR A 261 12.52 -24.51 7.98
CA THR A 261 11.27 -24.14 8.66
C THR A 261 11.46 -23.76 10.14
N GLN A 262 12.68 -23.80 10.67
CA GLN A 262 12.98 -23.38 12.04
C GLN A 262 13.18 -21.85 12.14
N PRO A 263 13.14 -21.24 13.35
CA PRO A 263 13.35 -19.80 13.52
C PRO A 263 14.65 -19.25 12.96
N ASN A 264 15.74 -20.02 13.00
CA ASN A 264 17.04 -19.68 12.41
C ASN A 264 17.26 -20.34 11.02
N GLY A 265 16.18 -20.79 10.38
CA GLY A 265 16.21 -21.57 9.15
C GLY A 265 16.81 -20.85 7.96
N HIS A 266 16.81 -19.52 7.96
CA HIS A 266 17.44 -18.70 6.94
C HIS A 266 18.97 -18.96 6.78
N HIS A 267 19.64 -19.54 7.78
CA HIS A 267 21.05 -19.97 7.66
C HIS A 267 21.23 -21.26 6.83
N HIS A 268 20.16 -21.98 6.52
CA HIS A 268 20.19 -23.29 5.86
C HIS A 268 19.72 -23.26 4.39
N LEU A 269 19.58 -22.06 3.81
CA LEU A 269 19.09 -21.86 2.43
C LEU A 269 20.00 -22.47 1.36
N ALA A 270 21.31 -22.25 1.45
CA ALA A 270 22.26 -22.77 0.46
C ALA A 270 22.31 -24.31 0.40
N PRO A 271 22.31 -25.04 1.54
CA PRO A 271 22.09 -26.48 1.56
C PRO A 271 20.79 -26.92 0.88
N LEU A 272 19.66 -26.25 1.16
CA LEU A 272 18.38 -26.57 0.54
C LEU A 272 18.40 -26.37 -0.99
N ALA A 273 18.89 -25.22 -1.46
CA ALA A 273 19.02 -24.94 -2.89
C ALA A 273 19.88 -25.99 -3.62
N SER A 274 20.98 -26.41 -2.97
CA SER A 274 21.87 -27.45 -3.49
C SER A 274 21.20 -28.83 -3.52
N ALA A 275 20.43 -29.18 -2.49
CA ALA A 275 19.68 -30.44 -2.43
C ALA A 275 18.59 -30.50 -3.51
N LEU A 276 17.83 -29.42 -3.69
CA LEU A 276 16.81 -29.28 -4.73
C LEU A 276 17.40 -29.44 -6.13
N SER A 277 18.52 -28.75 -6.41
CA SER A 277 19.21 -28.84 -7.70
C SER A 277 19.69 -30.26 -8.01
N ARG A 278 20.25 -30.98 -7.02
CA ARG A 278 20.66 -32.39 -7.18
C ARG A 278 19.49 -33.34 -7.39
N ALA A 279 18.35 -33.05 -6.77
CA ALA A 279 17.11 -33.81 -6.92
C ALA A 279 16.38 -33.54 -8.26
N GLY A 280 16.91 -32.65 -9.10
CA GLY A 280 16.31 -32.30 -10.39
C GLY A 280 15.13 -31.34 -10.29
N PHE A 281 14.98 -30.62 -9.17
CA PHE A 281 14.00 -29.54 -9.08
C PHE A 281 14.45 -28.38 -9.98
N ASP A 282 13.57 -27.90 -10.85
CA ASP A 282 13.92 -27.00 -11.96
C ASP A 282 13.10 -25.69 -11.98
N HIS A 283 12.44 -25.32 -10.88
CA HIS A 283 11.68 -24.07 -10.82
C HIS A 283 12.61 -22.85 -10.59
N PRO A 284 12.86 -21.99 -11.60
CA PRO A 284 13.89 -20.96 -11.52
C PRO A 284 13.62 -19.90 -10.45
N THR A 285 12.36 -19.47 -10.29
CA THR A 285 11.97 -18.48 -9.28
C THR A 285 12.33 -18.94 -7.86
N LEU A 286 11.93 -20.16 -7.48
CA LEU A 286 12.17 -20.70 -6.15
C LEU A 286 13.65 -21.00 -5.91
N LEU A 287 14.36 -21.56 -6.90
CA LEU A 287 15.80 -21.77 -6.79
C LEU A 287 16.56 -20.45 -6.62
N ARG A 288 16.18 -19.39 -7.34
CA ARG A 288 16.76 -18.06 -7.18
C ARG A 288 16.46 -17.48 -5.80
N ALA A 289 15.20 -17.55 -5.34
CA ALA A 289 14.81 -17.05 -4.02
C ALA A 289 15.61 -17.70 -2.87
N LEU A 290 16.04 -18.96 -3.03
CA LEU A 290 16.88 -19.65 -2.05
C LEU A 290 18.38 -19.36 -2.20
N SER A 291 18.87 -19.20 -3.43
CA SER A 291 20.31 -19.08 -3.70
C SER A 291 20.82 -17.63 -3.74
N GLN A 292 19.98 -16.71 -4.17
CA GLN A 292 20.28 -15.28 -4.35
C GLN A 292 19.06 -14.41 -3.96
N PRO A 293 18.55 -14.54 -2.71
CA PRO A 293 17.48 -13.67 -2.24
C PRO A 293 17.93 -12.21 -2.21
N ILE A 294 17.06 -11.29 -2.64
CA ILE A 294 17.27 -9.85 -2.41
C ILE A 294 16.86 -9.43 -1.00
N ALA A 295 16.01 -10.23 -0.34
CA ALA A 295 15.59 -10.05 1.05
C ALA A 295 15.30 -11.41 1.69
N SER A 296 15.43 -11.52 3.02
CA SER A 296 15.08 -12.76 3.74
C SER A 296 13.61 -13.16 3.55
N ALA A 297 12.72 -12.18 3.37
CA ALA A 297 11.30 -12.42 3.09
C ALA A 297 11.09 -13.13 1.73
N GLU A 298 11.94 -12.89 0.70
CA GLU A 298 11.90 -13.63 -0.57
C GLU A 298 12.23 -15.11 -0.35
N ALA A 299 13.24 -15.41 0.46
CA ALA A 299 13.58 -16.78 0.80
C ALA A 299 12.49 -17.46 1.67
N ALA A 300 11.89 -16.72 2.59
CA ALA A 300 10.88 -17.23 3.52
C ALA A 300 9.65 -17.76 2.77
N TRP A 301 9.05 -16.97 1.88
CA TRP A 301 7.86 -17.43 1.13
C TRP A 301 8.18 -18.61 0.21
N ALA A 302 9.41 -18.68 -0.33
CA ALA A 302 9.84 -19.80 -1.15
C ALA A 302 9.90 -21.08 -0.30
N VAL A 303 10.46 -21.01 0.91
CA VAL A 303 10.47 -22.14 1.86
C VAL A 303 9.04 -22.51 2.29
N GLU A 304 8.16 -21.54 2.59
CA GLU A 304 6.73 -21.80 2.90
C GLU A 304 6.06 -22.59 1.77
N THR A 305 6.26 -22.16 0.52
CA THR A 305 5.66 -22.81 -0.66
C THR A 305 6.16 -24.24 -0.83
N LEU A 306 7.47 -24.46 -0.68
CA LEU A 306 8.10 -25.78 -0.81
C LEU A 306 7.67 -26.73 0.32
N ALA A 307 7.56 -26.21 1.55
CA ALA A 307 7.15 -26.98 2.73
C ALA A 307 5.63 -27.17 2.83
N GLY A 308 4.84 -26.34 2.13
CA GLY A 308 3.39 -26.32 2.24
C GLY A 308 2.90 -25.77 3.56
N LEU A 309 3.62 -24.79 4.12
CA LEU A 309 3.22 -24.03 5.30
C LEU A 309 2.13 -23.02 4.97
N GLU A 310 1.49 -22.48 6.00
CA GLU A 310 0.55 -21.37 5.80
C GLU A 310 1.29 -20.12 5.32
N GLN A 311 0.59 -19.33 4.52
CA GLN A 311 1.11 -18.10 3.94
C GLN A 311 1.49 -17.12 5.06
N GLY A 312 2.75 -16.71 5.11
CA GLY A 312 3.24 -15.74 6.10
C GLY A 312 3.73 -16.33 7.41
N GLU A 313 3.53 -17.64 7.65
CA GLU A 313 3.93 -18.32 8.89
C GLU A 313 5.44 -18.21 9.15
N LEU A 314 6.25 -18.51 8.13
CA LEU A 314 7.71 -18.49 8.25
C LEU A 314 8.25 -17.07 8.18
N ILE A 315 7.60 -16.18 7.42
CA ILE A 315 7.94 -14.76 7.40
C ILE A 315 7.81 -14.18 8.81
N ALA A 316 6.67 -14.37 9.48
CA ALA A 316 6.47 -13.95 10.86
C ALA A 316 7.50 -14.59 11.80
N THR A 317 7.78 -15.88 11.61
CA THR A 317 8.73 -16.62 12.44
C THR A 317 10.17 -16.08 12.31
N TRP A 318 10.64 -15.76 11.10
CA TRP A 318 12.00 -15.29 10.86
C TRP A 318 12.21 -13.82 11.22
N HIS A 319 11.18 -13.00 11.08
CA HIS A 319 11.27 -11.56 11.31
C HIS A 319 10.83 -11.15 12.72
N GLY A 320 10.07 -12.00 13.41
CA GLY A 320 9.55 -11.72 14.73
C GLY A 320 8.42 -10.67 14.73
N PRO A 321 8.08 -10.14 15.91
CA PRO A 321 6.99 -9.20 16.06
C PRO A 321 7.17 -7.95 15.19
N SER A 322 6.12 -7.58 14.47
CA SER A 322 6.11 -6.36 13.68
C SER A 322 6.22 -5.15 14.60
N PRO A 323 7.07 -4.17 14.25
CA PRO A 323 7.09 -2.89 14.94
C PRO A 323 5.77 -2.12 14.84
N LEU A 324 4.86 -2.50 13.92
CA LEU A 324 3.53 -1.91 13.80
C LEU A 324 2.48 -2.55 14.75
N ALA A 325 2.79 -3.68 15.39
CA ALA A 325 1.82 -4.42 16.21
C ALA A 325 1.29 -3.62 17.41
N GLY A 326 2.12 -2.77 18.01
CA GLY A 326 1.72 -1.86 19.09
C GLY A 326 1.45 -0.43 18.64
N SER A 327 1.46 -0.19 17.33
CA SER A 327 1.37 1.15 16.79
C SER A 327 -0.06 1.69 16.90
N SER A 328 -0.17 2.99 17.13
CA SER A 328 -1.46 3.68 17.20
C SER A 328 -1.47 4.84 16.22
N SER A 329 -2.64 5.12 15.66
CA SER A 329 -2.85 6.30 14.84
C SER A 329 -4.16 6.99 15.21
N TRP A 330 -4.16 8.31 15.13
CA TRP A 330 -5.33 9.15 15.38
C TRP A 330 -5.54 10.05 14.19
N ARG A 331 -6.73 9.95 13.60
CA ARG A 331 -7.19 10.86 12.56
C ARG A 331 -7.98 11.99 13.19
N LEU A 332 -7.47 13.19 13.02
CA LEU A 332 -8.00 14.40 13.61
C LEU A 332 -8.42 15.37 12.50
N THR A 333 -9.42 16.18 12.80
CA THR A 333 -9.83 17.30 11.99
C THR A 333 -9.43 18.58 12.71
N LEU A 334 -8.58 19.38 12.08
CA LEU A 334 -8.23 20.72 12.54
C LEU A 334 -9.00 21.74 11.67
N THR A 335 -9.77 22.62 12.30
CA THR A 335 -10.47 23.71 11.60
C THR A 335 -9.76 25.02 11.90
N LEU A 336 -9.36 25.73 10.85
CA LEU A 336 -8.73 27.05 10.90
C LEU A 336 -9.71 28.11 10.39
N PRO A 337 -9.86 29.27 11.06
CA PRO A 337 -10.66 30.36 10.50
C PRO A 337 -9.95 31.00 9.30
N ALA A 338 -10.70 31.33 8.27
CA ALA A 338 -10.18 32.07 7.12
C ALA A 338 -10.06 33.58 7.38
N ALA A 339 -10.91 34.10 8.27
CA ALA A 339 -11.01 35.54 8.51
C ALA A 339 -9.71 36.10 9.10
N GLY A 340 -9.15 37.13 8.44
CA GLY A 340 -7.92 37.80 8.90
C GLY A 340 -6.63 37.15 8.41
N HIS A 341 -6.70 36.08 7.62
CA HIS A 341 -5.55 35.37 7.08
C HIS A 341 -5.45 35.49 5.54
N PRO A 342 -4.24 35.36 4.96
CA PRO A 342 -4.07 35.21 3.52
C PRO A 342 -4.83 34.00 2.95
N TRP A 343 -5.18 34.04 1.68
CA TRP A 343 -5.95 32.98 1.03
C TRP A 343 -5.24 31.61 1.02
N ARG A 344 -3.89 31.58 1.03
CA ARG A 344 -3.08 30.35 1.13
C ARG A 344 -2.75 29.91 2.56
N PHE A 345 -3.24 30.63 3.57
CA PHE A 345 -2.81 30.39 4.96
C PHE A 345 -2.96 28.93 5.39
N ALA A 346 -4.09 28.29 5.05
CA ALA A 346 -4.31 26.89 5.39
C ALA A 346 -3.36 25.92 4.68
N GLN A 347 -3.00 26.19 3.42
CA GLN A 347 -2.05 25.38 2.65
C GLN A 347 -0.65 25.51 3.25
N ASP A 348 -0.19 26.75 3.46
CA ASP A 348 1.13 27.03 4.03
C ASP A 348 1.24 26.43 5.45
N PHE A 349 0.19 26.59 6.27
CA PHE A 349 0.14 26.02 7.62
C PHE A 349 0.11 24.49 7.60
N ALA A 350 -0.65 23.86 6.69
CA ALA A 350 -0.68 22.41 6.54
C ALA A 350 0.70 21.86 6.16
N ALA A 351 1.38 22.49 5.19
CA ALA A 351 2.72 22.08 4.76
C ALA A 351 3.76 22.21 5.90
N GLU A 352 3.73 23.32 6.66
CA GLU A 352 4.60 23.50 7.82
C GLU A 352 4.30 22.49 8.93
N LEU A 353 3.01 22.26 9.24
CA LEU A 353 2.58 21.29 10.23
C LEU A 353 2.97 19.86 9.84
N SER A 354 2.77 19.49 8.57
CA SER A 354 3.16 18.19 8.04
C SER A 354 4.66 17.98 8.16
N THR A 355 5.47 18.97 7.76
CA THR A 355 6.93 18.94 7.90
C THR A 355 7.37 18.76 9.36
N ALA A 356 6.74 19.49 10.28
CA ALA A 356 7.06 19.41 11.70
C ALA A 356 6.66 18.06 12.31
N LEU A 357 5.49 17.53 11.97
CA LEU A 357 5.04 16.20 12.40
C LEU A 357 5.95 15.09 11.84
N GLN A 358 6.31 15.15 10.55
CA GLN A 358 7.21 14.19 9.92
C GLN A 358 8.62 14.23 10.52
N THR A 359 9.15 15.43 10.79
CA THR A 359 10.46 15.61 11.43
C THR A 359 10.50 14.99 12.83
N ALA A 360 9.38 15.03 13.55
CA ALA A 360 9.23 14.43 14.86
C ALA A 360 8.82 12.94 14.83
N ASP A 361 8.62 12.35 13.64
CA ASP A 361 8.04 11.02 13.45
C ASP A 361 6.65 10.86 14.12
N LEU A 362 5.87 11.95 14.16
CA LEU A 362 4.56 12.02 14.81
C LEU A 362 3.39 11.97 13.82
N GLY A 363 3.63 11.96 12.51
CA GLY A 363 2.58 11.83 11.50
C GLY A 363 2.64 12.88 10.40
N ARG A 364 1.48 13.34 9.91
CA ARG A 364 1.37 14.29 8.78
C ARG A 364 0.08 15.11 8.84
N ALA A 365 0.02 16.17 8.03
CA ALA A 365 -1.17 17.00 7.86
C ALA A 365 -1.35 17.38 6.40
N GLU A 366 -2.61 17.52 5.96
CA GLU A 366 -2.98 17.95 4.62
C GLU A 366 -4.26 18.80 4.66
N THR A 367 -4.53 19.57 3.60
CA THR A 367 -5.76 20.33 3.49
C THR A 367 -6.92 19.44 3.05
N GLY A 368 -7.97 19.34 3.88
CA GLY A 368 -9.15 18.51 3.63
C GLY A 368 -10.36 19.26 3.04
N GLY A 369 -10.25 20.58 2.84
CA GLY A 369 -11.26 21.38 2.15
C GLY A 369 -11.58 22.72 2.83
N SER A 370 -12.48 23.49 2.21
CA SER A 370 -12.88 24.81 2.68
C SER A 370 -14.39 24.93 2.86
N THR A 371 -14.82 25.78 3.78
CA THR A 371 -16.22 26.15 3.98
C THR A 371 -16.42 27.61 3.62
N SER A 372 -17.37 27.89 2.74
CA SER A 372 -17.82 29.24 2.42
C SER A 372 -19.24 29.47 2.91
N VAL A 373 -19.51 30.63 3.50
CA VAL A 373 -20.85 31.02 3.98
C VAL A 373 -21.32 32.26 3.25
N LYS A 374 -22.64 32.41 3.03
CA LYS A 374 -23.18 33.66 2.48
C LYS A 374 -23.15 34.75 3.52
N ASN A 375 -22.60 35.91 3.18
CA ASN A 375 -22.68 37.11 3.99
C ASN A 375 -24.07 37.78 3.88
N GLU A 376 -24.27 38.87 4.61
CA GLU A 376 -25.53 39.65 4.63
C GLU A 376 -25.95 40.19 3.25
N HIS A 377 -25.01 40.29 2.31
CA HIS A 377 -25.25 40.73 0.93
C HIS A 377 -25.48 39.58 -0.05
N GLY A 378 -25.51 38.33 0.44
CA GLY A 378 -25.72 37.13 -0.37
C GLY A 378 -24.48 36.61 -1.09
N SER A 379 -23.32 37.27 -0.94
CA SER A 379 -22.04 36.83 -1.51
C SER A 379 -21.41 35.75 -0.63
N TYR A 380 -20.80 34.74 -1.25
CA TYR A 380 -20.02 33.74 -0.51
C TYR A 380 -18.71 34.35 -0.01
N VAL A 381 -18.44 34.17 1.27
CA VAL A 381 -17.17 34.51 1.91
C VAL A 381 -16.53 33.24 2.45
N HIS A 382 -15.23 33.11 2.21
CA HIS A 382 -14.42 32.04 2.77
C HIS A 382 -14.44 32.14 4.29
N HIS A 383 -14.91 31.10 4.97
CA HIS A 383 -15.18 31.12 6.41
C HIS A 383 -14.11 30.38 7.20
N SER A 384 -13.79 29.17 6.77
CA SER A 384 -12.83 28.30 7.46
C SER A 384 -12.27 27.24 6.54
N ASP A 385 -11.07 26.82 6.84
CA ASP A 385 -10.38 25.70 6.22
C ASP A 385 -10.37 24.51 7.16
N ARG A 386 -10.47 23.32 6.57
CA ARG A 386 -10.33 22.04 7.24
C ARG A 386 -9.00 21.44 6.86
N LEU A 387 -8.25 21.00 7.86
CA LEU A 387 -7.06 20.18 7.71
C LEU A 387 -7.36 18.80 8.27
N ASP A 388 -6.94 17.77 7.53
CA ASP A 388 -6.93 16.40 8.01
C ASP A 388 -5.52 16.12 8.57
N VAL A 389 -5.48 15.69 9.83
CA VAL A 389 -4.24 15.51 10.58
C VAL A 389 -4.16 14.07 11.07
N LEU A 390 -3.08 13.39 10.70
CA LEU A 390 -2.76 12.05 11.18
C LEU A 390 -1.68 12.17 12.24
N ILE A 391 -1.96 11.73 13.46
CA ILE A 391 -0.97 11.62 14.54
C ILE A 391 -0.65 10.14 14.80
N ARG A 392 0.63 9.82 15.00
CA ARG A 392 1.16 8.48 15.24
C ARG A 392 1.70 8.37 16.65
N ASP A 393 1.40 7.24 17.29
CA ASP A 393 1.96 6.69 18.53
C ASP A 393 1.92 7.56 19.81
N ASP A 394 2.13 8.88 19.73
CA ASP A 394 2.10 9.85 20.83
C ASP A 394 1.15 11.02 20.52
N LEU A 395 -0.14 10.80 20.76
CA LEU A 395 -1.18 11.83 20.61
C LEU A 395 -0.87 13.12 21.40
N PRO A 396 -0.49 13.08 22.69
CA PRO A 396 -0.11 14.28 23.44
C PRO A 396 1.01 15.11 22.77
N ALA A 397 2.08 14.48 22.29
CA ALA A 397 3.17 15.18 21.61
C ALA A 397 2.70 15.82 20.30
N GLY A 398 1.91 15.09 19.50
CA GLY A 398 1.32 15.63 18.26
C GLY A 398 0.42 16.84 18.51
N VAL A 399 -0.47 16.77 19.51
CA VAL A 399 -1.34 17.88 19.92
C VAL A 399 -0.54 19.09 20.42
N GLN A 400 0.54 18.85 21.15
CA GLN A 400 1.43 19.91 21.62
C GLN A 400 2.11 20.64 20.44
N LEU A 401 2.56 19.90 19.44
CA LEU A 401 3.19 20.44 18.22
C LEU A 401 2.18 21.27 17.40
N ILE A 402 0.97 20.74 17.18
CA ILE A 402 -0.14 21.49 16.54
C ILE A 402 -0.37 22.81 17.28
N SER A 403 -0.47 22.76 18.61
CA SER A 403 -0.72 23.96 19.41
C SER A 403 0.42 24.98 19.30
N GLN A 404 1.68 24.55 19.33
CA GLN A 404 2.83 25.45 19.18
C GLN A 404 2.79 26.21 17.85
N LEU A 405 2.54 25.51 16.74
CA LEU A 405 2.39 26.13 15.42
C LEU A 405 1.20 27.08 15.37
N LEU A 406 0.05 26.68 15.91
CA LEU A 406 -1.13 27.56 15.98
C LEU A 406 -0.85 28.85 16.76
N HIS A 407 -0.04 28.79 17.83
CA HIS A 407 0.35 29.99 18.58
C HIS A 407 1.35 30.86 17.83
N HIS A 408 2.32 30.24 17.13
CA HIS A 408 3.27 30.94 16.26
C HIS A 408 2.53 31.77 15.20
N HIS A 409 1.50 31.19 14.60
CA HIS A 409 0.65 31.81 13.56
C HIS A 409 -0.54 32.63 14.12
N GLN A 410 -0.64 32.80 15.44
CA GLN A 410 -1.73 33.52 16.12
C GLN A 410 -3.15 32.99 15.84
N ALA A 411 -3.28 31.73 15.41
CA ALA A 411 -4.54 31.08 15.06
C ALA A 411 -5.17 30.26 16.22
N ALA A 412 -4.43 30.04 17.31
CA ALA A 412 -4.81 29.11 18.39
C ALA A 412 -6.16 29.43 19.08
N LYS A 413 -6.56 30.70 19.18
CA LYS A 413 -7.79 31.09 19.91
C LYS A 413 -9.08 30.64 19.24
N SER A 414 -9.02 30.43 17.92
CA SER A 414 -10.18 30.22 17.05
C SER A 414 -10.12 28.88 16.32
N ALA A 415 -8.98 28.20 16.37
CA ALA A 415 -8.84 26.87 15.83
C ALA A 415 -9.57 25.83 16.71
N THR A 416 -10.12 24.80 16.07
CA THR A 416 -10.71 23.66 16.79
C THR A 416 -10.10 22.37 16.29
N LEU A 417 -9.65 21.52 17.22
CA LEU A 417 -9.15 20.18 16.95
C LEU A 417 -10.15 19.15 17.48
N LYS A 418 -10.48 18.13 16.70
CA LYS A 418 -11.39 17.05 17.08
C LYS A 418 -11.00 15.74 16.42
N HIS A 419 -11.49 14.61 16.93
CA HIS A 419 -11.40 13.34 16.20
C HIS A 419 -12.21 13.41 14.90
N THR A 420 -11.69 12.80 13.83
CA THR A 420 -12.37 12.68 12.53
C THR A 420 -13.50 11.65 12.57
N GLU A 421 -13.50 10.75 13.55
CA GLU A 421 -14.51 9.70 13.72
C GLU A 421 -15.47 10.04 14.88
N PRO A 422 -16.74 9.59 14.81
CA PRO A 422 -17.68 9.69 15.92
C PRO A 422 -17.06 9.13 17.22
N PRO A 423 -17.26 9.78 18.38
CA PRO A 423 -18.20 10.87 18.64
C PRO A 423 -17.65 12.30 18.36
N TYR A 424 -16.64 12.46 17.50
CA TYR A 424 -16.06 13.75 17.12
C TYR A 424 -15.62 14.59 18.32
N THR A 425 -15.06 13.94 19.34
CA THR A 425 -14.72 14.58 20.60
C THR A 425 -13.71 15.72 20.37
N PRO A 426 -13.99 16.95 20.86
CA PRO A 426 -13.02 18.03 20.83
C PRO A 426 -11.78 17.69 21.65
N ILE A 427 -10.60 17.98 21.11
CA ILE A 427 -9.31 17.82 21.78
C ILE A 427 -8.83 19.20 22.25
N PRO A 428 -8.63 19.41 23.56
CA PRO A 428 -8.12 20.69 24.07
C PRO A 428 -6.72 20.99 23.51
N LEU A 429 -6.53 22.21 22.99
CA LEU A 429 -5.23 22.71 22.57
C LEU A 429 -4.51 23.35 23.77
N PRO A 430 -3.36 22.81 24.22
CA PRO A 430 -2.64 23.32 25.38
C PRO A 430 -2.08 24.72 25.12
N THR A 431 -2.04 25.60 26.13
CA THR A 431 -1.28 26.84 26.01
C THR A 431 0.22 26.52 26.06
N PRO A 432 1.07 27.05 25.16
CA PRO A 432 2.49 26.76 25.18
C PRO A 432 3.09 27.21 26.51
N THR A 433 3.88 26.31 27.11
CA THR A 433 4.70 26.63 28.28
C THR A 433 5.75 27.66 27.83
N PRO A 434 5.92 28.79 28.56
CA PRO A 434 6.83 29.86 28.19
C PRO A 434 8.31 29.46 28.16
#